data_AF-A0A8H2NQ54-F1
#
_entry.id   AF-A0A8H2NQ54-F1
#
_cell.length_a   1.000
_cell.length_b   1.000
_cell.length_c   1.000
_cell.angle_alpha   90.00
_cell.angle_beta   90.00
_cell.angle_gamma   90.00
#
_symmetry.space_group_name_H-M   'P 1'
#
loop_
_entity.id
_entity.type
_entity.pdbx_description
1 polymer ?
#
loop_
_entity_poly.entity_id
_entity_poly.type
_entity_poly.pdbx_seq_one_letter_code
_entity_poly.pdbx_strand_id
1 'polypeptide(L)'
;MKHVRLIRHSESAANAGEASRDHTSIPLTMKGVEQAHLVAQSFNHAPALIVTSPFSRAQATAMATVAAFPNTPFDIWPIYEFTYLEPARCANTTVAQRRDWVEGYWAKSDPVFSDGAGAESFLDFISRAQSFLDQLAKHPARDIAVFSHGQFINAVAWLIDRKPLAIDGRAMADWREYEITNHVPNCCGYMLSMHPDDSAWRVSPSAPEEPRMEVIRGVPGRAYQAARDPERLLIEERANALYEAGYPPPDDDSAMHAEQRLQAAREARQSSEAGRANGKTQSGLSAIEISQVLREVTFGRRSMTKVGEASWDETYAGHFVIDVEGWLISIYNDCNELDYCEECMSPDGRDWSFDSGDRYGTDPISLLSTWEHQNLHRMLKAL
;
A
#
# COMPACT_ATOMS: atom_id res chain seq x y z
N MET A 1 15.06 -30.24 -3.56
CA MET A 1 14.88 -28.93 -2.92
C MET A 1 13.39 -28.75 -2.63
N LYS A 2 13.05 -28.13 -1.50
CA LYS A 2 11.68 -27.73 -1.16
C LYS A 2 11.59 -26.21 -1.31
N HIS A 3 10.51 -25.74 -1.93
CA HIS A 3 10.19 -24.34 -2.19
C HIS A 3 8.84 -24.00 -1.57
N VAL A 4 8.77 -22.86 -0.89
CA VAL A 4 7.54 -22.37 -0.28
C VAL A 4 7.42 -20.88 -0.60
N ARG A 5 6.39 -20.52 -1.36
CA ARG A 5 6.09 -19.12 -1.69
C ARG A 5 5.12 -18.57 -0.66
N LEU A 6 5.60 -17.70 0.23
CA LEU A 6 4.79 -16.95 1.19
C LEU A 6 4.22 -15.71 0.50
N ILE A 7 2.92 -15.51 0.59
CA ILE A 7 2.18 -14.43 -0.08
C ILE A 7 1.29 -13.75 0.94
N ARG A 8 1.50 -12.45 1.17
CA ARG A 8 0.55 -11.63 1.93
C ARG A 8 -0.74 -11.50 1.14
N HIS A 9 -1.88 -11.60 1.82
CA HIS A 9 -3.19 -11.36 1.24
C HIS A 9 -3.26 -10.02 0.46
N SER A 10 -4.16 -9.95 -0.50
CA SER A 10 -4.47 -8.73 -1.24
C SER A 10 -5.02 -7.63 -0.34
N GLU A 11 -5.11 -6.41 -0.85
CA GLU A 11 -5.66 -5.27 -0.13
C GLU A 11 -7.04 -5.60 0.48
N SER A 12 -7.15 -5.35 1.77
CA SER A 12 -8.38 -5.51 2.54
C SER A 12 -8.96 -4.16 2.93
N ALA A 13 -10.24 -4.12 3.32
CA ALA A 13 -10.89 -2.89 3.77
C ALA A 13 -10.08 -2.18 4.87
N ALA A 14 -9.49 -2.94 5.81
CA ALA A 14 -8.62 -2.38 6.85
C ALA A 14 -7.31 -1.77 6.32
N ASN A 15 -6.75 -2.30 5.23
CA ASN A 15 -5.57 -1.70 4.60
C ASN A 15 -5.92 -0.40 3.87
N ALA A 16 -7.12 -0.31 3.31
CA ALA A 16 -7.67 0.91 2.74
C ALA A 16 -8.15 1.93 3.80
N GLY A 17 -7.81 1.72 5.07
CA GLY A 17 -8.13 2.64 6.17
C GLY A 17 -9.50 2.47 6.81
N GLU A 18 -10.30 1.48 6.38
CA GLU A 18 -11.65 1.32 6.91
C GLU A 18 -11.69 0.68 8.31
N ALA A 19 -12.68 1.10 9.11
CA ALA A 19 -12.94 0.49 10.40
C ALA A 19 -13.37 -0.98 10.24
N SER A 20 -12.82 -1.85 11.08
CA SER A 20 -13.10 -3.29 11.04
C SER A 20 -13.90 -3.72 12.27
N ARG A 21 -15.05 -4.35 12.05
CA ARG A 21 -15.88 -4.95 13.12
C ARG A 21 -15.18 -6.12 13.80
N ASP A 22 -14.61 -7.00 12.98
CA ASP A 22 -13.94 -8.21 13.41
C ASP A 22 -12.71 -8.41 12.54
N HIS A 23 -11.56 -8.58 13.18
CA HIS A 23 -10.27 -8.70 12.52
C HIS A 23 -10.12 -10.00 11.70
N THR A 24 -10.93 -11.03 11.99
CA THR A 24 -10.87 -12.32 11.28
C THR A 24 -11.63 -12.29 9.96
N SER A 25 -12.68 -11.46 9.86
CA SER A 25 -13.64 -11.45 8.75
C SER A 25 -13.53 -10.23 7.82
N ILE A 26 -12.46 -9.44 7.94
CA ILE A 26 -12.20 -8.27 7.08
C ILE A 26 -12.19 -8.70 5.60
N PRO A 27 -13.06 -8.11 4.75
CA PRO A 27 -13.14 -8.45 3.34
C PRO A 27 -12.00 -7.82 2.53
N LEU A 28 -11.77 -8.36 1.32
CA LEU A 28 -10.97 -7.68 0.31
C LEU A 28 -11.72 -6.45 -0.23
N THR A 29 -10.97 -5.44 -0.65
CA THR A 29 -11.51 -4.35 -1.49
C THR A 29 -11.69 -4.85 -2.93
N MET A 30 -12.32 -4.05 -3.80
CA MET A 30 -12.37 -4.36 -5.24
C MET A 30 -10.96 -4.47 -5.84
N LYS A 31 -10.06 -3.53 -5.49
CA LYS A 31 -8.63 -3.61 -5.82
C LYS A 31 -7.99 -4.89 -5.28
N GLY A 32 -8.32 -5.30 -4.06
CA GLY A 32 -7.86 -6.56 -3.48
C GLY A 32 -8.30 -7.80 -4.26
N VAL A 33 -9.52 -7.80 -4.81
CA VAL A 33 -10.02 -8.88 -5.67
C VAL A 33 -9.22 -8.95 -6.97
N GLU A 34 -8.94 -7.82 -7.63
CA GLU A 34 -8.10 -7.79 -8.84
C GLU A 34 -6.68 -8.29 -8.57
N GLN A 35 -6.08 -7.80 -7.49
CA GLN A 35 -4.79 -8.24 -6.99
C GLN A 35 -4.72 -9.76 -6.77
N ALA A 36 -5.79 -10.37 -6.23
CA ALA A 36 -5.84 -11.82 -6.02
C ALA A 36 -5.76 -12.59 -7.36
N HIS A 37 -6.42 -12.08 -8.41
CA HIS A 37 -6.34 -12.66 -9.75
C HIS A 37 -4.93 -12.52 -10.36
N LEU A 38 -4.27 -11.38 -10.17
CA LEU A 38 -2.89 -11.19 -10.62
C LEU A 38 -1.92 -12.15 -9.91
N VAL A 39 -2.10 -12.38 -8.61
CA VAL A 39 -1.34 -13.39 -7.88
C VAL A 39 -1.54 -14.77 -8.48
N ALA A 40 -2.79 -15.17 -8.76
CA ALA A 40 -3.08 -16.46 -9.38
C ALA A 40 -2.41 -16.61 -10.77
N GLN A 41 -2.40 -15.54 -11.57
CA GLN A 41 -1.76 -15.52 -12.89
C GLN A 41 -0.23 -15.60 -12.83
N SER A 42 0.39 -15.23 -11.70
CA SER A 42 1.85 -15.33 -11.52
C SER A 42 2.37 -16.77 -11.35
N PHE A 43 1.49 -17.77 -11.27
CA PHE A 43 1.88 -19.17 -11.17
C PHE A 43 2.02 -19.79 -12.56
N ASN A 44 3.24 -20.16 -12.94
CA ASN A 44 3.53 -20.81 -14.22
C ASN A 44 3.09 -22.30 -14.26
N HIS A 45 2.90 -22.92 -13.10
CA HIS A 45 2.41 -24.28 -12.94
C HIS A 45 1.64 -24.42 -11.63
N ALA A 46 0.85 -25.48 -11.52
CA ALA A 46 0.14 -25.81 -10.28
C ALA A 46 1.15 -26.08 -9.15
N PRO A 47 1.01 -25.45 -7.97
CA PRO A 47 1.77 -25.85 -6.80
C PRO A 47 1.32 -27.23 -6.32
N ALA A 48 2.15 -27.92 -5.54
CA ALA A 48 1.82 -29.22 -4.98
C ALA A 48 0.89 -29.13 -3.76
N LEU A 49 0.78 -27.96 -3.14
CA LEU A 49 -0.13 -27.65 -2.05
C LEU A 49 -0.42 -26.14 -2.02
N ILE A 50 -1.68 -25.77 -1.80
CA ILE A 50 -2.10 -24.41 -1.44
C ILE A 50 -2.49 -24.41 0.04
N VAL A 51 -1.89 -23.52 0.82
CA VAL A 51 -2.23 -23.31 2.23
C VAL A 51 -2.73 -21.89 2.40
N THR A 52 -3.77 -21.69 3.19
CA THR A 52 -4.22 -20.35 3.58
C THR A 52 -4.40 -20.22 5.09
N SER A 53 -4.27 -18.99 5.57
CA SER A 53 -4.79 -18.60 6.88
C SER A 53 -6.32 -18.76 6.93
N PRO A 54 -6.92 -18.96 8.11
CA PRO A 54 -8.38 -18.98 8.30
C PRO A 54 -9.05 -17.62 8.11
N PHE A 55 -8.32 -16.49 8.16
CA PHE A 55 -8.91 -15.16 8.01
C PHE A 55 -9.38 -14.89 6.57
N SER A 56 -10.55 -14.27 6.43
CA SER A 56 -11.29 -14.16 5.16
C SER A 56 -10.48 -13.54 4.02
N ARG A 57 -9.73 -12.46 4.27
CA ARG A 57 -8.88 -11.82 3.24
C ARG A 57 -7.81 -12.74 2.66
N ALA A 58 -7.19 -13.58 3.48
CA ALA A 58 -6.19 -14.53 3.01
C ALA A 58 -6.85 -15.65 2.19
N GLN A 59 -7.99 -16.17 2.67
CA GLN A 59 -8.77 -17.17 1.93
C GLN A 59 -9.24 -16.63 0.58
N ALA A 60 -9.85 -15.44 0.56
CA ALA A 60 -10.32 -14.79 -0.65
C ALA A 60 -9.19 -14.56 -1.66
N THR A 61 -8.00 -14.20 -1.18
CA THR A 61 -6.80 -14.09 -2.03
C THR A 61 -6.41 -15.45 -2.62
N ALA A 62 -6.38 -16.50 -1.79
CA ALA A 62 -6.02 -17.85 -2.22
C ALA A 62 -7.03 -18.45 -3.21
N MET A 63 -8.32 -18.10 -3.11
CA MET A 63 -9.39 -18.69 -3.93
C MET A 63 -9.19 -18.47 -5.43
N ALA A 64 -8.62 -17.33 -5.85
CA ALA A 64 -8.27 -17.12 -7.25
C ALA A 64 -7.26 -18.16 -7.76
N THR A 65 -6.29 -18.53 -6.93
CA THR A 65 -5.28 -19.55 -7.25
C THR A 65 -5.87 -20.96 -7.20
N VAL A 66 -6.75 -21.23 -6.22
CA VAL A 66 -7.49 -22.51 -6.16
C VAL A 66 -8.38 -22.71 -7.39
N ALA A 67 -9.04 -21.65 -7.86
CA ALA A 67 -9.85 -21.70 -9.08
C ALA A 67 -9.00 -21.96 -10.34
N ALA A 68 -7.78 -21.41 -10.39
CA ALA A 68 -6.84 -21.67 -11.48
C ALA A 68 -6.28 -23.12 -11.46
N PHE A 69 -6.17 -23.73 -10.27
CA PHE A 69 -5.63 -25.07 -10.08
C PHE A 69 -6.55 -25.96 -9.23
N PRO A 70 -7.74 -26.35 -9.74
CA PRO A 70 -8.79 -27.00 -8.94
C PRO A 70 -8.44 -28.40 -8.42
N ASN A 71 -7.38 -29.02 -8.95
CA ASN A 71 -6.91 -30.34 -8.53
C ASN A 71 -5.77 -30.26 -7.50
N THR A 72 -5.26 -29.06 -7.19
CA THR A 72 -4.21 -28.89 -6.19
C THR A 72 -4.82 -29.04 -4.79
N PRO A 73 -4.22 -29.86 -3.90
CA PRO A 73 -4.64 -29.94 -2.50
C PRO A 73 -4.69 -28.56 -1.83
N PHE A 74 -5.71 -28.33 -1.02
CA PHE A 74 -5.96 -27.06 -0.36
C PHE A 74 -6.21 -27.26 1.13
N ASP A 75 -5.41 -26.60 1.97
CA ASP A 75 -5.48 -26.68 3.43
C ASP A 75 -5.60 -25.31 4.10
N ILE A 76 -6.18 -25.30 5.30
CA ILE A 76 -6.24 -24.12 6.17
C ILE A 76 -5.37 -24.38 7.39
N TRP A 77 -4.35 -23.55 7.61
CA TRP A 77 -3.40 -23.68 8.72
C TRP A 77 -3.46 -22.45 9.64
N PRO A 78 -3.00 -22.53 10.92
CA PRO A 78 -3.00 -21.42 11.86
C PRO A 78 -1.92 -20.37 11.57
N ILE A 79 -1.88 -19.87 10.34
CA ILE A 79 -0.93 -18.88 9.82
C ILE A 79 -1.57 -17.48 9.71
N TYR A 80 -2.48 -17.18 10.64
CA TYR A 80 -3.22 -15.91 10.70
C TYR A 80 -2.38 -14.76 11.28
N GLU A 81 -2.83 -13.53 11.09
CA GLU A 81 -2.12 -12.31 11.50
C GLU A 81 -1.93 -12.22 13.02
N PHE A 82 -0.86 -11.56 13.46
CA PHE A 82 -0.62 -11.33 14.88
C PHE A 82 -1.75 -10.49 15.51
N THR A 83 -2.46 -11.07 16.47
CA THR A 83 -3.59 -10.41 17.14
C THR A 83 -3.15 -9.99 18.54
N TYR A 84 -2.34 -8.94 18.65
CA TYR A 84 -1.70 -8.55 19.91
C TYR A 84 -2.51 -7.59 20.78
N LEU A 85 -3.55 -6.97 20.20
CA LEU A 85 -4.53 -6.17 20.94
C LEU A 85 -5.84 -6.94 21.08
N GLU A 86 -6.54 -6.72 22.20
CA GLU A 86 -7.84 -7.34 22.46
C GLU A 86 -8.84 -7.03 21.32
N PRO A 87 -9.37 -8.06 20.63
CA PRO A 87 -10.30 -7.87 19.52
C PRO A 87 -11.55 -7.07 19.88
N ALA A 88 -12.12 -7.30 21.07
CA ALA A 88 -13.31 -6.59 21.53
C ALA A 88 -13.07 -5.08 21.66
N ARG A 89 -11.89 -4.68 22.16
CA ARG A 89 -11.47 -3.27 22.24
C ARG A 89 -11.20 -2.66 20.87
N CYS A 90 -10.70 -3.47 19.93
CA CYS A 90 -10.40 -3.04 18.57
C CYS A 90 -11.63 -2.97 17.65
N ALA A 91 -12.76 -3.58 18.02
CA ALA A 91 -13.94 -3.61 17.18
C ALA A 91 -14.41 -2.19 16.78
N ASN A 92 -14.70 -2.00 15.49
CA ASN A 92 -15.15 -0.74 14.89
C ASN A 92 -14.18 0.44 14.97
N THR A 93 -12.91 0.19 15.25
CA THR A 93 -11.88 1.24 15.22
C THR A 93 -11.03 1.14 13.95
N THR A 94 -10.48 2.28 13.52
CA THR A 94 -9.48 2.36 12.44
C THR A 94 -8.07 2.14 12.98
N VAL A 95 -7.08 1.96 12.10
CA VAL A 95 -5.66 1.87 12.49
C VAL A 95 -5.21 3.15 13.22
N ALA A 96 -5.63 4.33 12.73
CA ALA A 96 -5.29 5.60 13.35
C ALA A 96 -5.80 5.70 14.79
N GLN A 97 -7.02 5.24 15.06
CA GLN A 97 -7.61 5.24 16.41
C GLN A 97 -6.92 4.27 17.38
N ARG A 98 -6.24 3.24 16.86
CA ARG A 98 -5.53 2.25 17.68
C ARG A 98 -4.09 2.65 18.01
N ARG A 99 -3.60 3.77 17.49
CA ARG A 99 -2.18 4.17 17.55
C ARG A 99 -1.61 4.10 18.97
N ASP A 100 -2.25 4.76 19.92
CA ASP A 100 -1.78 4.80 21.32
C ASP A 100 -1.75 3.41 21.96
N TRP A 101 -2.69 2.53 21.61
CA TRP A 101 -2.73 1.15 22.12
C TRP A 101 -1.61 0.31 21.52
N VAL A 102 -1.33 0.49 20.22
CA VAL A 102 -0.22 -0.15 19.52
C VAL A 102 1.10 0.30 20.14
N GLU A 103 1.31 1.61 20.30
CA GLU A 103 2.51 2.17 20.92
C GLU A 103 2.69 1.66 22.35
N GLY A 104 1.61 1.67 23.15
CA GLY A 104 1.62 1.15 24.52
C GLY A 104 1.93 -0.34 24.60
N TYR A 105 1.46 -1.15 23.65
CA TYR A 105 1.79 -2.57 23.57
C TYR A 105 3.28 -2.78 23.28
N TRP A 106 3.81 -2.12 22.24
CA TRP A 106 5.22 -2.29 21.84
C TRP A 106 6.19 -1.69 22.86
N ALA A 107 5.83 -0.60 23.54
CA ALA A 107 6.65 0.01 24.58
C ALA A 107 6.82 -0.89 25.82
N LYS A 108 5.86 -1.79 26.12
CA LYS A 108 6.01 -2.76 27.22
C LYS A 108 7.16 -3.73 26.97
N SER A 109 7.38 -4.10 25.70
CA SER A 109 8.38 -5.08 25.28
C SER A 109 8.39 -6.36 26.14
N ASP A 110 7.19 -6.82 26.50
CA ASP A 110 6.97 -7.99 27.35
C ASP A 110 6.44 -9.14 26.49
N PRO A 111 7.25 -10.18 26.20
CA PRO A 111 6.88 -11.22 25.27
C PRO A 111 5.77 -12.14 25.77
N VAL A 112 5.54 -12.21 27.10
CA VAL A 112 4.49 -13.05 27.70
C VAL A 112 3.20 -12.27 27.95
N PHE A 113 3.20 -10.96 27.73
CA PHE A 113 2.02 -10.13 27.88
C PHE A 113 0.98 -10.45 26.81
N SER A 114 -0.26 -10.71 27.26
CA SER A 114 -1.46 -10.73 26.42
C SER A 114 -2.36 -9.58 26.85
N ASP A 115 -2.82 -8.79 25.88
CA ASP A 115 -3.55 -7.54 26.12
C ASP A 115 -5.01 -7.75 26.57
N GLY A 116 -5.59 -8.92 26.30
CA GLY A 116 -6.96 -9.23 26.68
C GLY A 116 -7.50 -10.50 26.03
N ALA A 117 -8.80 -10.75 26.18
CA ALA A 117 -9.41 -11.98 25.69
C ALA A 117 -9.33 -12.07 24.16
N GLY A 118 -8.74 -13.14 23.64
CA GLY A 118 -8.55 -13.35 22.20
C GLY A 118 -7.31 -12.69 21.62
N ALA A 119 -6.54 -11.93 22.42
CA ALA A 119 -5.21 -11.49 22.04
C ALA A 119 -4.17 -12.60 22.27
N GLU A 120 -3.19 -12.67 21.38
CA GLU A 120 -2.05 -13.59 21.42
C GLU A 120 -0.84 -12.85 22.02
N SER A 121 -0.05 -13.52 22.87
CA SER A 121 1.23 -12.98 23.33
C SER A 121 2.27 -13.04 22.20
N PHE A 122 3.32 -12.23 22.26
CA PHE A 122 4.39 -12.31 21.27
C PHE A 122 5.08 -13.68 21.30
N LEU A 123 5.22 -14.29 22.49
CA LEU A 123 5.77 -15.64 22.64
C LEU A 123 4.91 -16.70 21.92
N ASP A 124 3.59 -16.64 22.06
CA ASP A 124 2.67 -17.57 21.38
C ASP A 124 2.74 -17.38 19.86
N PHE A 125 2.74 -16.13 19.41
CA PHE A 125 2.86 -15.77 17.99
C PHE A 125 4.13 -16.32 17.36
N ILE A 126 5.29 -16.13 18.00
CA ILE A 126 6.55 -16.68 17.50
C ILE A 126 6.56 -18.21 17.57
N SER A 127 5.99 -18.81 18.62
CA SER A 127 5.86 -20.28 18.72
C SER A 127 5.02 -20.85 17.58
N ARG A 128 4.00 -20.12 17.14
CA ARG A 128 3.16 -20.47 15.99
C ARG A 128 3.91 -20.36 14.66
N ALA A 129 4.73 -19.33 14.48
CA ALA A 129 5.61 -19.20 13.31
C ALA A 129 6.69 -20.32 13.26
N GLN A 130 7.25 -20.70 14.41
CA GLN A 130 8.18 -21.84 14.51
C GLN A 130 7.48 -23.17 14.18
N SER A 131 6.29 -23.40 14.73
CA SER A 131 5.48 -24.59 14.45
C SER A 131 5.15 -24.72 12.96
N PHE A 132 4.90 -23.60 12.28
CA PHE A 132 4.71 -23.54 10.84
C PHE A 132 5.97 -23.99 10.06
N LEU A 133 7.16 -23.51 10.43
CA LEU A 133 8.42 -23.94 9.81
C LEU A 133 8.68 -25.45 10.01
N ASP A 134 8.40 -25.97 11.20
CA ASP A 134 8.51 -27.39 11.51
C ASP A 134 7.52 -28.24 10.70
N GLN A 135 6.28 -27.78 10.58
CA GLN A 135 5.24 -28.42 9.78
C GLN A 135 5.64 -28.44 8.30
N LEU A 136 6.10 -27.30 7.76
CA LEU A 136 6.61 -27.22 6.40
C LEU A 136 7.77 -28.18 6.17
N ALA A 137 8.72 -28.28 7.11
CA ALA A 137 9.89 -29.15 6.96
C ALA A 137 9.47 -30.63 6.81
N LYS A 138 8.52 -31.07 7.63
CA LYS A 138 8.01 -32.46 7.68
C LYS A 138 7.03 -32.79 6.54
N HIS A 139 6.37 -31.80 5.95
CA HIS A 139 5.35 -32.02 4.93
C HIS A 139 5.93 -32.64 3.63
N PRO A 140 5.26 -33.60 2.96
CA PRO A 140 5.82 -34.23 1.76
C PRO A 140 5.84 -33.34 0.51
N ALA A 141 4.94 -32.35 0.40
CA ALA A 141 4.90 -31.44 -0.74
C ALA A 141 6.19 -30.62 -0.86
N ARG A 142 6.71 -30.48 -2.08
CA ARG A 142 7.96 -29.80 -2.37
C ARG A 142 7.80 -28.39 -2.91
N ASP A 143 6.63 -28.04 -3.41
CA ASP A 143 6.29 -26.72 -3.93
C ASP A 143 4.95 -26.30 -3.33
N ILE A 144 4.98 -25.27 -2.48
CA ILE A 144 3.85 -24.91 -1.62
C ILE A 144 3.58 -23.42 -1.77
N ALA A 145 2.33 -23.05 -2.09
CA ALA A 145 1.85 -21.68 -2.05
C ALA A 145 1.17 -21.41 -0.71
N VAL A 146 1.57 -20.35 0.01
CA VAL A 146 1.07 -20.05 1.34
C VAL A 146 0.52 -18.63 1.37
N PHE A 147 -0.78 -18.49 1.63
CA PHE A 147 -1.49 -17.21 1.70
C PHE A 147 -1.70 -16.81 3.17
N SER A 148 -1.02 -15.74 3.59
CA SER A 148 -0.94 -15.32 4.99
C SER A 148 -0.95 -13.78 5.09
N HIS A 149 -0.31 -13.21 6.10
CA HIS A 149 -0.39 -11.81 6.50
C HIS A 149 0.99 -11.21 6.73
N GLY A 150 1.05 -9.88 6.80
CA GLY A 150 2.31 -9.15 6.79
C GLY A 150 3.19 -9.51 7.98
N GLN A 151 2.67 -9.41 9.20
CA GLN A 151 3.47 -9.65 10.40
C GLN A 151 3.82 -11.13 10.54
N PHE A 152 2.89 -12.04 10.25
CA PHE A 152 3.18 -13.49 10.28
C PHE A 152 4.31 -13.89 9.31
N ILE A 153 4.23 -13.43 8.05
CA ILE A 153 5.26 -13.71 7.04
C ILE A 153 6.59 -13.09 7.46
N ASN A 154 6.57 -11.87 7.99
CA ASN A 154 7.77 -11.20 8.47
C ASN A 154 8.41 -11.92 9.66
N ALA A 155 7.62 -12.44 10.61
CA ALA A 155 8.13 -13.25 11.72
C ALA A 155 8.83 -14.53 11.25
N VAL A 156 8.31 -15.18 10.21
CA VAL A 156 8.97 -16.34 9.59
C VAL A 156 10.32 -15.95 8.98
N ALA A 157 10.37 -14.84 8.23
CA ALA A 157 11.63 -14.33 7.64
C ALA A 157 12.65 -13.98 8.74
N TRP A 158 12.22 -13.26 9.76
CA TRP A 158 13.04 -12.87 10.90
C TRP A 158 13.62 -14.07 11.66
N LEU A 159 12.83 -15.12 11.91
CA LEU A 159 13.30 -16.35 12.56
C LEU A 159 14.44 -17.03 11.78
N ILE A 160 14.37 -16.98 10.44
CA ILE A 160 15.38 -17.57 9.56
C ILE A 160 16.64 -16.70 9.52
N ASP A 161 16.48 -15.38 9.42
CA ASP A 161 17.58 -14.43 9.27
C ASP A 161 18.34 -14.19 10.58
N ARG A 162 17.62 -13.92 11.68
CA ARG A 162 18.19 -13.51 12.95
C ARG A 162 18.53 -14.67 13.88
N LYS A 163 17.81 -15.80 13.75
CA LYS A 163 17.99 -17.01 14.59
C LYS A 163 18.11 -16.67 16.09
N PRO A 164 17.09 -16.01 16.67
CA PRO A 164 17.14 -15.60 18.06
C PRO A 164 17.32 -16.81 18.99
N LEU A 165 18.20 -16.67 19.98
CA LEU A 165 18.44 -17.74 20.97
C LEU A 165 17.35 -17.81 22.04
N ALA A 166 16.66 -16.69 22.29
CA ALA A 166 15.55 -16.58 23.23
C ALA A 166 14.53 -15.56 22.71
N ILE A 167 13.26 -15.74 23.07
CA ILE A 167 12.17 -14.80 22.77
C ILE A 167 11.92 -13.95 24.01
N ASP A 168 12.89 -13.07 24.32
CA ASP A 168 12.81 -12.09 25.40
C ASP A 168 12.37 -10.71 24.87
N GLY A 169 12.28 -9.70 25.74
CA GLY A 169 11.92 -8.34 25.33
C GLY A 169 12.90 -7.71 24.33
N ARG A 170 14.17 -8.13 24.29
CA ARG A 170 15.11 -7.63 23.26
C ARG A 170 14.79 -8.25 21.90
N ALA A 171 14.48 -9.54 21.86
CA ALA A 171 14.06 -10.21 20.64
C ALA A 171 12.75 -9.63 20.09
N MET A 172 11.81 -9.27 20.96
CA MET A 172 10.57 -8.58 20.58
C MET A 172 10.83 -7.20 19.96
N ALA A 173 11.72 -6.40 20.57
CA ALA A 173 12.12 -5.10 20.02
C ALA A 173 12.86 -5.23 18.68
N ASP A 174 13.80 -6.16 18.57
CA ASP A 174 14.53 -6.45 17.32
C ASP A 174 13.59 -6.91 16.21
N TRP A 175 12.63 -7.80 16.53
CA TRP A 175 11.61 -8.20 15.56
C TRP A 175 10.76 -7.01 15.10
N ARG A 176 10.35 -6.14 16.02
CA ARG A 176 9.54 -4.97 15.67
C ARG A 176 10.29 -4.00 14.74
N GLU A 177 11.57 -3.76 14.98
CA GLU A 177 12.43 -2.97 14.10
C GLU A 177 12.60 -3.64 12.72
N TYR A 178 12.82 -4.96 12.71
CA TYR A 178 12.91 -5.75 11.49
C TYR A 178 11.60 -5.71 10.70
N GLU A 179 10.44 -5.77 11.35
CA GLU A 179 9.12 -5.75 10.70
C GLU A 179 8.82 -4.40 10.05
N ILE A 180 9.14 -3.29 10.73
CA ILE A 180 9.00 -1.94 10.17
C ILE A 180 9.92 -1.76 8.95
N THR A 181 11.17 -2.19 9.05
CA THR A 181 12.17 -2.04 7.98
C THR A 181 11.88 -2.95 6.79
N ASN A 182 11.29 -4.12 7.03
CA ASN A 182 11.01 -5.14 6.02
C ASN A 182 9.51 -5.35 5.88
N HIS A 183 8.76 -4.25 5.74
CA HIS A 183 7.32 -4.30 5.50
C HIS A 183 7.03 -5.17 4.29
N VAL A 184 6.03 -6.05 4.39
CA VAL A 184 5.64 -6.95 3.29
C VAL A 184 4.40 -6.35 2.62
N PRO A 185 4.48 -5.77 1.40
CA PRO A 185 3.31 -5.20 0.74
C PRO A 185 2.23 -6.25 0.43
N ASN A 186 1.00 -5.80 0.16
CA ASN A 186 -0.07 -6.70 -0.29
C ASN A 186 0.39 -7.49 -1.53
N CYS A 187 0.01 -8.76 -1.62
CA CYS A 187 0.41 -9.70 -2.68
C CYS A 187 1.90 -10.01 -2.82
N CYS A 188 2.75 -9.42 -1.98
CA CYS A 188 4.18 -9.69 -1.94
C CYS A 188 4.52 -10.66 -0.81
N GLY A 189 5.79 -11.05 -0.70
CA GLY A 189 6.27 -11.90 0.38
C GLY A 189 7.67 -12.45 0.11
N TYR A 190 7.88 -13.69 0.52
CA TYR A 190 9.19 -14.34 0.48
C TYR A 190 9.11 -15.72 -0.17
N MET A 191 10.22 -16.12 -0.79
CA MET A 191 10.49 -17.49 -1.18
C MET A 191 11.36 -18.15 -0.13
N LEU A 192 10.85 -19.22 0.49
CA LEU A 192 11.62 -20.09 1.35
C LEU A 192 12.18 -21.26 0.54
N SER A 193 13.42 -21.65 0.82
CA SER A 193 14.03 -22.83 0.23
C SER A 193 14.74 -23.69 1.29
N MET A 194 14.66 -25.01 1.12
CA MET A 194 15.37 -25.99 1.95
C MET A 194 15.98 -27.07 1.07
N HIS A 195 17.29 -27.32 1.22
CA HIS A 195 17.99 -28.35 0.46
C HIS A 195 17.71 -29.73 1.10
N PRO A 196 17.68 -30.84 0.34
CA PRO A 196 17.49 -32.18 0.94
C PRO A 196 18.58 -32.56 1.95
N ASP A 197 19.80 -32.04 1.74
CA ASP A 197 20.98 -32.33 2.57
C ASP A 197 21.22 -31.30 3.68
N ASP A 198 20.38 -30.28 3.78
CA ASP A 198 20.47 -29.18 4.75
C ASP A 198 19.13 -29.05 5.49
N SER A 199 19.16 -29.06 6.82
CA SER A 199 17.96 -28.86 7.63
C SER A 199 17.61 -27.39 7.83
N ALA A 200 18.44 -26.45 7.34
CA ALA A 200 18.20 -25.02 7.50
C ALA A 200 17.37 -24.44 6.34
N TRP A 201 16.36 -23.65 6.71
CA TRP A 201 15.64 -22.79 5.77
C TRP A 201 16.51 -21.61 5.33
N ARG A 202 16.31 -21.19 4.08
CA ARG A 202 16.80 -19.93 3.54
C ARG A 202 15.62 -19.10 3.08
N VAL A 203 15.67 -17.80 3.33
CA VAL A 203 14.65 -16.84 2.89
C VAL A 203 15.24 -15.91 1.85
N SER A 204 14.43 -15.54 0.86
CA SER A 204 14.75 -14.53 -0.15
C SER A 204 13.47 -13.79 -0.48
N PRO A 205 13.51 -12.49 -0.81
CA PRO A 205 12.32 -11.79 -1.30
C PRO A 205 11.72 -12.55 -2.47
N SER A 206 10.40 -12.76 -2.46
CA SER A 206 9.75 -13.23 -3.68
C SER A 206 9.70 -12.03 -4.62
N ALA A 207 10.77 -11.81 -5.38
CA ALA A 207 10.67 -10.88 -6.49
C ALA A 207 9.43 -11.30 -7.31
N PRO A 208 8.56 -10.38 -7.76
CA PRO A 208 7.81 -10.69 -8.96
C PRO A 208 8.89 -11.08 -9.98
N GLU A 209 8.85 -12.29 -10.53
CA GLU A 209 9.62 -12.54 -11.74
C GLU A 209 9.21 -11.40 -12.67
N GLU A 210 10.14 -10.48 -12.96
CA GLU A 210 9.91 -9.51 -14.01
C GLU A 210 9.38 -10.33 -15.18
N PRO A 211 8.18 -10.02 -15.72
CA PRO A 211 7.83 -10.63 -16.96
C PRO A 211 8.99 -10.27 -17.87
N ARG A 212 9.71 -11.29 -18.37
CA ARG A 212 10.56 -11.11 -19.54
C ARG A 212 9.60 -10.67 -20.62
N MET A 213 9.36 -9.36 -20.68
CA MET A 213 8.84 -8.65 -21.82
C MET A 213 9.94 -8.83 -22.86
N GLU A 214 9.95 -10.00 -23.51
CA GLU A 214 10.33 -10.03 -24.90
C GLU A 214 9.55 -8.91 -25.55
N VAL A 215 10.31 -7.90 -25.97
CA VAL A 215 9.87 -6.75 -26.74
C VAL A 215 8.86 -7.24 -27.77
N ILE A 216 7.56 -7.09 -27.48
CA ILE A 216 6.51 -7.30 -28.46
C ILE A 216 6.73 -6.18 -29.47
N ARG A 217 7.49 -6.50 -30.52
CA ARG A 217 7.55 -5.71 -31.75
C ARG A 217 6.10 -5.51 -32.17
N GLY A 218 5.65 -4.25 -32.14
CA GLY A 218 4.31 -3.88 -32.55
C GLY A 218 4.00 -4.45 -33.93
N VAL A 219 2.91 -5.19 -34.04
CA VAL A 219 2.34 -5.55 -35.34
C VAL A 219 1.52 -4.34 -35.80
N PRO A 220 1.86 -3.69 -36.92
CA PRO A 220 1.10 -2.54 -37.41
C PRO A 220 -0.29 -2.99 -37.88
N GLY A 221 -1.36 -2.36 -37.39
CA GLY A 221 -2.69 -2.43 -38.03
C GLY A 221 -3.88 -2.98 -37.23
N ARG A 222 -3.94 -2.87 -35.89
CA ARG A 222 -5.19 -3.11 -35.15
C ARG A 222 -5.61 -1.92 -34.29
N ALA A 223 -6.84 -1.46 -34.50
CA ALA A 223 -7.52 -0.46 -33.69
C ALA A 223 -8.08 -1.12 -32.42
N TYR A 224 -7.84 -0.53 -31.25
CA TYR A 224 -8.42 -0.95 -29.96
C TYR A 224 -9.57 0.00 -29.59
N GLN A 225 -10.76 -0.56 -29.35
CA GLN A 225 -11.96 0.17 -28.89
C GLN A 225 -11.98 0.34 -27.38
N ALA A 226 -12.66 1.41 -26.93
CA ALA A 226 -12.79 1.89 -25.58
C ALA A 226 -13.89 1.18 -24.75
N ALA A 227 -13.66 1.03 -23.45
CA ALA A 227 -14.72 0.94 -22.42
C ALA A 227 -14.18 1.48 -21.07
N ARG A 228 -14.95 2.37 -20.43
CA ARG A 228 -14.74 2.98 -19.09
C ARG A 228 -15.67 2.29 -18.07
N ASP A 229 -15.27 2.19 -16.80
CA ASP A 229 -16.01 1.57 -15.69
C ASP A 229 -16.61 2.62 -14.70
N PRO A 230 -17.79 2.43 -14.05
CA PRO A 230 -18.60 3.51 -13.48
C PRO A 230 -18.68 3.67 -11.93
N GLU A 231 -17.75 3.18 -11.10
CA GLU A 231 -17.86 3.24 -9.61
C GLU A 231 -17.22 4.46 -8.91
N ARG A 232 -17.27 5.65 -9.52
CA ARG A 232 -16.60 6.88 -9.03
C ARG A 232 -17.35 7.70 -7.95
N LEU A 233 -18.39 7.14 -7.33
CA LEU A 233 -19.30 7.87 -6.42
C LEU A 233 -19.26 7.23 -5.03
N LEU A 234 -18.51 7.82 -4.07
CA LEU A 234 -18.66 7.63 -2.60
C LEU A 234 -17.64 8.45 -1.75
N ILE A 235 -16.82 9.31 -2.37
CA ILE A 235 -15.81 10.14 -1.69
C ILE A 235 -16.45 11.33 -0.95
N GLU A 236 -17.50 11.92 -1.52
CA GLU A 236 -18.17 13.14 -1.02
C GLU A 236 -19.01 12.94 0.26
N GLU A 237 -19.40 11.70 0.61
CA GLU A 237 -20.23 11.44 1.80
C GLU A 237 -19.41 11.28 3.10
N ARG A 238 -18.11 10.95 2.99
CA ARG A 238 -17.21 10.72 4.13
C ARG A 238 -16.58 12.00 4.68
N ALA A 239 -16.32 13.00 3.83
CA ALA A 239 -15.80 14.30 4.23
C ALA A 239 -16.81 15.09 5.09
N ASN A 240 -18.11 15.00 4.78
CA ASN A 240 -19.18 15.71 5.49
C ASN A 240 -19.39 15.23 6.95
N ALA A 241 -19.12 13.96 7.26
CA ALA A 241 -19.31 13.42 8.62
C ALA A 241 -18.18 13.79 9.60
N LEU A 242 -16.99 14.11 9.08
CA LEU A 242 -15.83 14.52 9.88
C LEU A 242 -15.95 15.98 10.34
N TYR A 243 -16.57 16.84 9.52
CA TYR A 243 -16.86 18.24 9.83
C TYR A 243 -17.93 18.41 10.92
N GLU A 244 -18.95 17.54 10.98
CA GLU A 244 -20.02 17.64 11.98
C GLU A 244 -19.62 17.17 13.40
N ALA A 245 -18.50 16.46 13.54
CA ALA A 245 -18.11 15.80 14.80
C ALA A 245 -17.01 16.52 15.61
N GLY A 246 -16.50 17.66 15.13
CA GLY A 246 -15.66 18.55 15.93
C GLY A 246 -14.20 18.11 16.13
N TYR A 247 -13.65 17.28 15.26
CA TYR A 247 -12.20 17.02 15.18
C TYR A 247 -11.58 17.74 13.97
N PRO A 248 -10.55 18.58 14.17
CA PRO A 248 -9.83 19.29 13.11
C PRO A 248 -8.80 18.39 12.40
N PRO A 249 -8.29 18.79 11.21
CA PRO A 249 -7.20 18.10 10.52
C PRO A 249 -5.88 18.16 11.32
N PRO A 250 -4.88 17.32 11.00
CA PRO A 250 -3.76 17.00 11.90
C PRO A 250 -2.70 18.12 12.00
N ASP A 251 -2.26 18.46 13.22
CA ASP A 251 -1.13 19.38 13.51
C ASP A 251 0.14 18.59 13.96
N ASP A 252 1.39 18.92 13.57
CA ASP A 252 1.87 20.12 12.85
C ASP A 252 3.12 19.83 11.97
N ASP A 253 3.20 20.53 10.82
CA ASP A 253 4.40 20.91 10.03
C ASP A 253 5.05 20.04 8.94
N SER A 254 4.34 19.09 8.33
CA SER A 254 4.68 18.66 6.94
C SER A 254 3.79 19.38 5.91
N ALA A 255 2.48 19.41 6.15
CA ALA A 255 1.53 20.23 5.39
C ALA A 255 1.75 21.73 5.65
N MET A 256 2.00 22.17 6.89
CA MET A 256 2.28 23.58 7.21
C MET A 256 3.60 24.06 6.59
N HIS A 257 4.62 23.23 6.39
CA HIS A 257 5.81 23.62 5.62
C HIS A 257 5.51 23.69 4.11
N ALA A 258 4.64 22.83 3.58
CA ALA A 258 4.19 22.90 2.20
C ALA A 258 3.26 24.11 1.94
N GLU A 259 2.30 24.38 2.84
CA GLU A 259 1.43 25.56 2.85
C GLU A 259 2.21 26.83 3.14
N GLN A 260 3.20 26.85 4.04
CA GLN A 260 4.08 28.01 4.24
C GLN A 260 5.01 28.22 3.04
N ARG A 261 5.46 27.17 2.34
CA ARG A 261 6.22 27.30 1.07
C ARG A 261 5.32 27.76 -0.06
N LEU A 262 4.08 27.30 -0.10
CA LEU A 262 3.04 27.75 -1.03
C LEU A 262 2.63 29.20 -0.72
N GLN A 263 2.55 29.58 0.54
CA GLN A 263 2.27 30.93 1.03
C GLN A 263 3.46 31.87 0.79
N ALA A 264 4.69 31.42 1.01
CA ALA A 264 5.90 32.16 0.66
C ALA A 264 6.04 32.32 -0.87
N ALA A 265 5.65 31.32 -1.65
CA ALA A 265 5.54 31.43 -3.10
C ALA A 265 4.39 32.38 -3.52
N ARG A 266 3.23 32.34 -2.86
CA ARG A 266 2.08 33.26 -3.03
C ARG A 266 2.50 34.70 -2.72
N GLU A 267 3.23 34.95 -1.65
CA GLU A 267 3.70 36.28 -1.20
C GLU A 267 4.83 36.83 -2.09
N ALA A 268 5.77 35.98 -2.50
CA ALA A 268 6.82 36.32 -3.46
C ALA A 268 6.22 36.71 -4.83
N ARG A 269 5.10 36.08 -5.24
CA ARG A 269 4.39 36.39 -6.49
C ARG A 269 3.46 37.59 -6.37
N GLN A 270 2.72 37.75 -5.26
CA GLN A 270 1.88 38.93 -4.99
C GLN A 270 2.70 40.22 -4.91
N SER A 271 3.93 40.15 -4.39
CA SER A 271 4.89 41.26 -4.42
C SER A 271 5.36 41.60 -5.84
N SER A 272 5.28 40.66 -6.78
CA SER A 272 5.59 40.85 -8.21
C SER A 272 4.38 41.26 -9.05
N GLU A 273 3.15 41.05 -8.56
CA GLU A 273 1.89 41.21 -9.28
C GLU A 273 1.05 42.43 -8.88
N ALA A 274 1.56 43.30 -8.00
CA ALA A 274 0.96 44.60 -7.63
C ALA A 274 0.85 45.62 -8.81
N GLY A 275 0.80 45.14 -10.05
CA GLY A 275 0.77 45.94 -11.27
C GLY A 275 -0.33 45.60 -12.27
N ARG A 276 -1.22 44.62 -12.08
CA ARG A 276 -2.28 44.32 -13.08
C ARG A 276 -3.58 43.75 -12.47
N ALA A 277 -4.52 44.64 -12.18
CA ALA A 277 -5.93 44.27 -12.07
C ALA A 277 -6.53 44.08 -13.47
N ASN A 278 -7.37 43.06 -13.67
CA ASN A 278 -8.81 43.22 -13.94
C ASN A 278 -9.41 41.95 -14.61
N GLY A 279 -10.48 41.41 -14.01
CA GLY A 279 -11.64 40.93 -14.77
C GLY A 279 -11.85 39.42 -14.96
N LYS A 280 -13.07 39.02 -14.58
CA LYS A 280 -13.80 37.74 -14.77
C LYS A 280 -13.58 36.71 -13.67
N THR A 281 -14.67 36.45 -12.93
CA THR A 281 -14.88 35.22 -12.17
C THR A 281 -14.70 34.03 -13.11
N GLN A 282 -13.46 33.53 -13.16
CA GLN A 282 -13.10 32.32 -13.89
C GLN A 282 -13.61 31.12 -13.08
N SER A 283 -14.31 30.22 -13.75
CA SER A 283 -14.61 28.89 -13.21
C SER A 283 -13.32 28.22 -12.75
N GLY A 284 -13.38 27.48 -11.64
CA GLY A 284 -12.25 26.71 -11.10
C GLY A 284 -11.60 25.79 -12.15
N LEU A 285 -10.36 25.42 -11.90
CA LEU A 285 -9.66 24.43 -12.73
C LEU A 285 -10.41 23.09 -12.69
N SER A 286 -10.40 22.35 -13.79
CA SER A 286 -10.93 20.98 -13.82
C SER A 286 -9.82 19.94 -13.73
N ALA A 287 -10.15 18.77 -13.18
CA ALA A 287 -9.24 17.63 -13.14
C ALA A 287 -8.76 17.19 -14.53
N ILE A 288 -9.58 17.38 -15.57
CA ILE A 288 -9.21 17.09 -16.96
C ILE A 288 -8.09 18.04 -17.41
N GLU A 289 -8.19 19.34 -17.12
CA GLU A 289 -7.14 20.31 -17.45
C GLU A 289 -5.82 19.93 -16.77
N ILE A 290 -5.86 19.56 -15.49
CA ILE A 290 -4.66 19.18 -14.73
C ILE A 290 -4.07 17.89 -15.27
N SER A 291 -4.91 16.87 -15.53
CA SER A 291 -4.45 15.62 -16.14
C SER A 291 -3.83 15.84 -17.52
N GLN A 292 -4.31 16.85 -18.27
CA GLN A 292 -3.75 17.20 -19.57
C GLN A 292 -2.37 17.87 -19.42
N VAL A 293 -2.17 18.71 -18.41
CA VAL A 293 -0.85 19.27 -18.08
C VAL A 293 0.13 18.15 -17.70
N LEU A 294 -0.28 17.25 -16.81
CA LEU A 294 0.54 16.09 -16.41
C LEU A 294 0.85 15.17 -17.60
N ARG A 295 -0.11 14.96 -18.49
CA ARG A 295 0.08 14.21 -19.75
C ARG A 295 1.07 14.89 -20.69
N GLU A 296 1.06 16.22 -20.76
CA GLU A 296 2.05 16.94 -21.55
C GLU A 296 3.46 16.83 -20.96
N VAL A 297 3.59 16.75 -19.64
CA VAL A 297 4.85 16.40 -18.97
C VAL A 297 5.30 14.98 -19.35
N THR A 298 4.40 14.00 -19.30
CA THR A 298 4.76 12.61 -19.62
C THR A 298 5.19 12.43 -21.08
N PHE A 299 4.65 13.24 -21.99
CA PHE A 299 5.10 13.31 -23.39
C PHE A 299 6.33 14.19 -23.62
N GLY A 300 6.91 14.79 -22.58
CA GLY A 300 8.08 15.66 -22.68
C GLY A 300 7.81 16.98 -23.40
N ARG A 301 6.55 17.42 -23.45
CA ARG A 301 6.12 18.68 -24.08
C ARG A 301 6.11 19.86 -23.10
N ARG A 302 6.07 19.57 -21.80
CA ARG A 302 6.23 20.53 -20.71
C ARG A 302 7.35 20.10 -19.78
N SER A 303 8.01 21.09 -19.20
CA SER A 303 9.03 20.85 -18.18
C SER A 303 8.40 20.82 -16.79
N MET A 304 8.88 19.91 -15.95
CA MET A 304 8.45 19.75 -14.56
C MET A 304 9.66 19.84 -13.64
N THR A 305 9.54 20.57 -12.54
CA THR A 305 10.56 20.69 -11.49
C THR A 305 9.94 20.51 -10.12
N LYS A 306 10.66 19.95 -9.15
CA LYS A 306 10.15 19.85 -7.78
C LYS A 306 10.18 21.20 -7.06
N VAL A 307 9.25 21.39 -6.14
CA VAL A 307 9.16 22.56 -5.27
C VAL A 307 9.54 22.12 -3.85
N GLY A 308 10.79 22.37 -3.47
CA GLY A 308 11.35 21.98 -2.17
C GLY A 308 12.66 21.21 -2.30
N GLU A 309 13.28 20.91 -1.16
CA GLU A 309 14.58 20.22 -1.11
C GLU A 309 14.44 18.69 -1.09
N ALA A 310 13.41 18.17 -0.43
CA ALA A 310 13.17 16.73 -0.32
C ALA A 310 12.98 16.09 -1.71
N SER A 311 13.66 14.98 -1.94
CA SER A 311 13.42 14.09 -3.09
C SER A 311 12.17 13.25 -2.89
N TRP A 312 11.68 12.65 -3.96
CA TRP A 312 10.51 11.77 -3.90
C TRP A 312 10.69 10.62 -2.89
N ASP A 313 11.87 9.98 -2.87
CA ASP A 313 12.18 8.89 -1.95
C ASP A 313 12.28 9.36 -0.49
N GLU A 314 12.77 10.58 -0.24
CA GLU A 314 12.81 11.17 1.12
C GLU A 314 11.43 11.58 1.62
N THR A 315 10.53 12.00 0.72
CA THR A 315 9.14 12.29 1.09
C THR A 315 8.46 11.02 1.59
N TYR A 316 8.68 9.87 0.93
CA TYR A 316 8.24 8.51 1.27
C TYR A 316 6.73 8.31 1.51
N ALA A 317 6.13 9.06 2.44
CA ALA A 317 4.70 9.17 2.70
C ALA A 317 4.34 10.64 3.00
N GLY A 318 3.78 11.36 2.02
CA GLY A 318 3.42 12.77 2.17
C GLY A 318 3.29 13.53 0.83
N HIS A 319 3.00 14.84 0.90
CA HIS A 319 2.84 15.67 -0.29
C HIS A 319 4.18 16.01 -0.95
N PHE A 320 4.24 15.80 -2.25
CA PHE A 320 5.33 16.15 -3.14
C PHE A 320 4.82 17.18 -4.15
N VAL A 321 5.34 18.41 -4.07
CA VAL A 321 4.88 19.52 -4.91
C VAL A 321 5.78 19.68 -6.12
N ILE A 322 5.19 19.84 -7.29
CA ILE A 322 5.88 20.12 -8.56
C ILE A 322 5.40 21.44 -9.16
N ASP A 323 6.30 22.13 -9.85
CA ASP A 323 6.00 23.24 -10.76
C ASP A 323 6.10 22.72 -12.19
N VAL A 324 5.03 22.87 -12.95
CA VAL A 324 4.96 22.60 -14.39
C VAL A 324 4.68 23.91 -15.12
N GLU A 325 5.73 24.69 -15.38
CA GLU A 325 5.65 25.96 -16.11
C GLU A 325 4.64 26.94 -15.47
N GLY A 326 4.71 27.05 -14.14
CA GLY A 326 3.84 27.89 -13.32
C GLY A 326 2.56 27.23 -12.85
N TRP A 327 2.30 25.98 -13.24
CA TRP A 327 1.28 25.12 -12.62
C TRP A 327 1.88 24.47 -11.38
N LEU A 328 1.42 24.86 -10.20
CA LEU A 328 1.81 24.21 -8.95
C LEU A 328 0.87 23.02 -8.72
N ILE A 329 1.41 21.82 -8.62
CA ILE A 329 0.63 20.59 -8.45
C ILE A 329 1.18 19.85 -7.22
N SER A 330 0.33 19.64 -6.22
CA SER A 330 0.63 18.84 -5.03
C SER A 330 0.17 17.41 -5.27
N ILE A 331 1.10 16.46 -5.20
CA ILE A 331 0.85 15.04 -5.44
C ILE A 331 1.14 14.29 -4.14
N TYR A 332 0.25 13.40 -3.71
CA TYR A 332 0.52 12.54 -2.57
C TYR A 332 1.37 11.34 -2.98
N ASN A 333 2.48 11.17 -2.24
CA ASN A 333 3.31 9.99 -2.29
C ASN A 333 2.91 9.08 -1.13
N ASP A 334 2.48 7.86 -1.40
CA ASP A 334 2.18 6.85 -0.37
C ASP A 334 3.16 5.68 -0.46
N CYS A 335 4.05 5.58 0.51
CA CYS A 335 5.07 4.54 0.59
C CYS A 335 5.87 4.36 -0.73
N ASN A 336 6.26 5.47 -1.34
CA ASN A 336 6.96 5.55 -2.63
C ASN A 336 6.11 5.25 -3.88
N GLU A 337 4.78 5.25 -3.76
CA GLU A 337 3.82 5.13 -4.86
C GLU A 337 3.18 6.48 -5.22
N LEU A 338 2.90 6.66 -6.51
CA LEU A 338 2.17 7.82 -7.02
C LEU A 338 0.66 7.60 -6.78
N ASP A 339 0.11 8.26 -5.76
CA ASP A 339 -1.26 8.02 -5.30
C ASP A 339 -2.27 8.95 -5.99
N TYR A 340 -2.47 10.17 -5.48
CA TYR A 340 -3.42 11.15 -6.03
C TYR A 340 -2.83 12.56 -6.12
N CYS A 341 -3.47 13.42 -6.92
CA CYS A 341 -3.20 14.86 -6.90
C CYS A 341 -4.10 15.51 -5.85
N GLU A 342 -3.50 16.17 -4.87
CA GLU A 342 -4.21 16.85 -3.78
C GLU A 342 -4.68 18.24 -4.20
N GLU A 343 -3.79 19.03 -4.80
CA GLU A 343 -4.10 20.41 -5.17
C GLU A 343 -3.39 20.80 -6.46
N CYS A 344 -3.99 21.73 -7.19
CA CYS A 344 -3.38 22.37 -8.33
C CYS A 344 -3.73 23.85 -8.41
N MET A 345 -2.73 24.68 -8.67
CA MET A 345 -2.90 26.08 -9.02
C MET A 345 -2.29 26.34 -10.38
N SER A 346 -3.08 26.93 -11.26
CA SER A 346 -2.65 27.32 -12.60
C SER A 346 -1.93 28.67 -12.60
N PRO A 347 -1.16 28.98 -13.67
CA PRO A 347 -0.47 30.26 -13.81
C PRO A 347 -1.41 31.48 -13.84
N ASP A 348 -2.68 31.30 -14.24
CA ASP A 348 -3.67 32.38 -14.26
C ASP A 348 -4.43 32.53 -12.93
N GLY A 349 -3.99 31.83 -11.89
CA GLY A 349 -4.51 31.97 -10.53
C GLY A 349 -5.79 31.18 -10.26
N ARG A 350 -6.22 30.34 -11.21
CA ARG A 350 -7.31 29.38 -10.96
C ARG A 350 -6.75 28.20 -10.16
N ASP A 351 -7.54 27.73 -9.21
CA ASP A 351 -7.21 26.62 -8.34
C ASP A 351 -8.15 25.43 -8.57
N TRP A 352 -7.67 24.28 -8.17
CA TRP A 352 -8.39 23.03 -8.01
C TRP A 352 -7.83 22.34 -6.78
N SER A 353 -8.72 21.80 -5.96
CA SER A 353 -8.34 20.94 -4.84
C SER A 353 -9.15 19.65 -4.95
N PHE A 354 -8.57 18.56 -4.51
CA PHE A 354 -9.23 17.27 -4.45
C PHE A 354 -10.50 17.34 -3.57
N ASP A 355 -10.52 18.23 -2.57
CA ASP A 355 -11.60 18.40 -1.60
C ASP A 355 -12.56 19.57 -1.92
N SER A 356 -12.40 20.28 -3.05
CA SER A 356 -13.19 21.50 -3.34
C SER A 356 -14.67 21.27 -3.72
N GLY A 357 -15.24 20.09 -3.47
CA GLY A 357 -16.69 19.83 -3.44
C GLY A 357 -17.48 19.98 -4.75
N ASP A 358 -16.84 20.30 -5.87
CA ASP A 358 -17.53 20.62 -7.14
C ASP A 358 -17.68 19.37 -8.02
N ARG A 359 -18.62 18.47 -7.65
CA ARG A 359 -19.34 17.44 -8.43
C ARG A 359 -18.61 16.54 -9.46
N TYR A 360 -17.29 16.64 -9.56
CA TYR A 360 -16.41 15.94 -10.49
C TYR A 360 -15.01 15.79 -9.88
N GLY A 361 -14.91 15.50 -8.57
CA GLY A 361 -13.70 15.19 -7.77
C GLY A 361 -12.94 13.95 -8.25
N THR A 362 -12.70 13.93 -9.54
CA THR A 362 -11.90 12.99 -10.29
C THR A 362 -10.46 13.36 -10.03
N ASP A 363 -9.70 12.48 -9.39
CA ASP A 363 -8.27 12.68 -9.26
C ASP A 363 -7.60 12.82 -10.66
N PRO A 364 -6.88 13.91 -10.95
CA PRO A 364 -6.10 14.09 -12.17
C PRO A 364 -5.14 12.93 -12.45
N ILE A 365 -4.58 12.28 -11.42
CA ILE A 365 -3.70 11.12 -11.56
C ILE A 365 -4.49 9.92 -12.10
N SER A 366 -5.69 9.68 -11.59
CA SER A 366 -6.61 8.64 -12.08
C SER A 366 -7.08 8.83 -13.54
N LEU A 367 -6.90 10.02 -14.11
CA LEU A 367 -7.20 10.32 -15.53
C LEU A 367 -6.03 10.00 -16.47
N LEU A 368 -4.88 9.62 -15.94
CA LEU A 368 -3.74 9.18 -16.73
C LEU A 368 -3.94 7.72 -17.14
N SER A 369 -3.51 7.37 -18.34
CA SER A 369 -3.37 5.96 -18.71
C SER A 369 -2.27 5.30 -17.87
N THR A 370 -2.28 3.97 -17.78
CA THR A 370 -1.25 3.20 -17.05
C THR A 370 0.18 3.59 -17.45
N TRP A 371 0.41 3.82 -18.74
CA TRP A 371 1.72 4.26 -19.23
C TRP A 371 2.08 5.68 -18.79
N GLU A 372 1.11 6.61 -18.85
CA GLU A 372 1.32 8.00 -18.41
C GLU A 372 1.59 8.07 -16.91
N HIS A 373 0.84 7.31 -16.10
CA HIS A 373 1.03 7.20 -14.65
C HIS A 373 2.42 6.67 -14.29
N GLN A 374 2.83 5.51 -14.85
CA GLN A 374 4.15 4.93 -14.61
C GLN A 374 5.29 5.84 -15.07
N ASN A 375 5.11 6.53 -16.22
CA ASN A 375 6.11 7.46 -16.72
C ASN A 375 6.21 8.71 -15.83
N LEU A 376 5.08 9.26 -15.37
CA LEU A 376 5.04 10.37 -14.43
C LEU A 376 5.73 10.00 -13.12
N HIS A 377 5.42 8.84 -12.53
CA HIS A 377 6.04 8.35 -11.30
C HIS A 377 7.56 8.23 -11.42
N ARG A 378 8.07 7.67 -12.52
CA ARG A 378 9.52 7.63 -12.78
C ARG A 378 10.13 9.03 -12.93
N MET A 379 9.42 9.97 -13.56
CA MET A 379 9.90 11.35 -13.69
C MET A 379 9.95 12.05 -12.33
N LEU A 380 8.95 11.82 -11.46
CA LEU A 380 8.91 12.36 -10.10
C LEU A 380 10.07 11.82 -9.25
N LYS A 381 10.39 10.53 -9.37
CA LYS A 381 11.57 9.91 -8.72
C LYS A 381 12.92 10.48 -9.17
N ALA A 382 12.97 11.12 -10.34
CA ALA A 382 14.20 11.68 -10.89
C ALA A 382 14.40 13.17 -10.56
N LEU A 383 13.44 13.82 -9.89
CA LEU A 383 13.51 15.20 -9.39
C LEU A 383 14.06 15.24 -7.95
#